data_AF-A0A6P7JGD7-F1
#
_entry.id   AF-A0A6P7JGD7-F1
#
_cell.length_a   1.000
_cell.length_b   1.000
_cell.length_c   1.000
_cell.angle_alpha   90.00
_cell.angle_beta   90.00
_cell.angle_gamma   90.00
#
_symmetry.space_group_name_H-M   'P 1'
#
loop_
_entity.id
_entity.type
_entity.pdbx_description
1 polymer ?
#
loop_
_entity_poly.entity_id
_entity_poly.type
_entity_poly.pdbx_seq_one_letter_code
_entity_poly.pdbx_strand_id
1 'polypeptide(L)'
;MIRRQHEYEPASQPHIKKPRNAFMIFLNEQRPKVSAEKGMKSSAAVNAAVGQMWNSLSKEEQAKYYEEAEAERRLHVQLYPEWSSADNYGKKRKRTESTDSM
;
A
#
# COMPACT_ATOMS: atom_id res chain seq x y z
N MET A 1 -5.59 11.88 -21.63
CA MET A 1 -4.69 11.45 -20.54
C MET A 1 -5.35 11.76 -19.20
N ILE A 2 -6.11 10.83 -18.62
CA ILE A 2 -6.81 11.09 -17.34
C ILE A 2 -5.88 10.69 -16.20
N ARG A 3 -5.15 11.66 -15.64
CA ARG A 3 -4.61 11.51 -14.27
C ARG A 3 -5.81 11.40 -13.35
N ARG A 4 -5.96 10.25 -12.70
CA ARG A 4 -7.02 9.93 -11.74
C ARG A 4 -7.01 10.99 -10.63
N GLN A 5 -7.91 11.96 -10.71
CA GLN A 5 -8.20 12.87 -9.62
C GLN A 5 -8.80 12.02 -8.50
N HIS A 6 -8.11 11.95 -7.36
CA HIS A 6 -8.74 11.51 -6.12
C HIS A 6 -9.82 12.54 -5.83
N GLU A 7 -11.09 12.15 -5.95
CA GLU A 7 -12.23 12.96 -5.51
C GLU A 7 -11.96 13.40 -4.07
N TYR A 8 -11.82 14.71 -3.89
CA TYR A 8 -11.63 15.37 -2.61
C TYR A 8 -13.00 15.42 -1.93
N GLU A 9 -13.29 14.44 -1.09
CA GLU A 9 -14.40 14.49 -0.13
C GLU A 9 -14.19 15.69 0.82
N PRO A 10 -15.26 16.41 1.20
CA PRO A 10 -15.18 17.75 1.77
C PRO A 10 -14.45 17.79 3.12
N ALA A 11 -13.65 18.85 3.28
CA ALA A 11 -12.81 19.16 4.42
C ALA A 11 -13.58 19.40 5.73
N SER A 12 -13.93 18.33 6.46
CA SER A 12 -14.27 18.45 7.89
C SER A 12 -13.32 17.71 8.83
N GLN A 13 -12.58 16.69 8.37
CA GLN A 13 -11.53 16.04 9.17
C GLN A 13 -10.37 15.52 8.28
N PRO A 14 -9.10 15.63 8.73
CA PRO A 14 -7.96 15.12 7.98
C PRO A 14 -8.04 13.59 7.84
N HIS A 15 -7.99 13.07 6.60
CA HIS A 15 -7.99 11.64 6.34
C HIS A 15 -6.70 10.98 6.86
N ILE A 16 -6.83 10.22 7.95
CA ILE A 16 -5.73 9.47 8.55
C ILE A 16 -5.55 8.16 7.79
N LYS A 17 -4.37 7.99 7.17
CA LYS A 17 -4.01 6.79 6.41
C LYS A 17 -3.73 5.61 7.35
N LYS A 18 -4.00 4.39 6.87
CA LYS A 18 -3.68 3.17 7.61
C LYS A 18 -2.18 3.05 7.92
N PRO A 19 -1.79 2.51 9.08
CA PRO A 19 -0.38 2.19 9.35
C PRO A 19 0.13 1.18 8.32
N ARG A 20 1.41 1.29 7.95
CA ARG A 20 1.98 0.40 6.93
C ARG A 20 2.21 -0.98 7.53
N ASN A 21 1.83 -2.01 6.79
CA ASN A 21 2.16 -3.39 7.14
C ASN A 21 3.58 -3.75 6.67
N ALA A 22 4.08 -4.91 7.08
CA ALA A 22 5.45 -5.37 6.80
C ALA A 22 5.78 -5.33 5.30
N PHE A 23 4.87 -5.85 4.47
CA PHE A 23 5.04 -5.84 3.01
C PHE A 23 5.04 -4.42 2.44
N MET A 24 4.22 -3.50 2.94
CA MET A 24 4.18 -2.11 2.46
C MET A 24 5.47 -1.34 2.82
N ILE A 25 6.10 -1.65 3.96
CA ILE A 25 7.40 -1.11 4.34
C ILE A 25 8.46 -1.62 3.36
N PHE A 26 8.52 -2.94 3.15
CA PHE A 26 9.42 -3.56 2.17
C PHE A 26 9.21 -3.03 0.76
N LEU A 27 7.95 -2.91 0.32
CA LEU A 27 7.60 -2.41 -1.00
C LEU A 27 8.10 -0.99 -1.22
N ASN A 28 7.99 -0.10 -0.22
CA ASN A 28 8.49 1.26 -0.34
C ASN A 28 10.01 1.30 -0.54
N GLU A 29 10.75 0.40 0.10
CA GLU A 29 12.21 0.32 -0.02
C GLU A 29 12.64 -0.30 -1.37
N GLN A 30 11.98 -1.37 -1.80
CA GLN A 30 12.40 -2.14 -2.97
C GLN A 30 11.84 -1.61 -4.28
N ARG A 31 10.67 -0.98 -4.27
CA ARG A 31 10.05 -0.42 -5.49
C ARG A 31 10.98 0.52 -6.28
N PRO A 32 11.67 1.50 -5.69
CA PRO A 32 12.62 2.33 -6.44
C PRO A 32 13.82 1.55 -6.97
N LYS A 33 14.33 0.57 -6.19
CA LYS A 33 15.45 -0.29 -6.58
C LYS A 33 15.10 -1.13 -7.81
N VAL A 34 13.97 -1.86 -7.76
CA VAL A 34 13.48 -2.71 -8.85
C VAL A 34 13.09 -1.89 -10.08
N SER A 35 12.49 -0.70 -9.88
CA SER A 35 12.12 0.18 -11.00
C SER A 35 13.36 0.72 -11.73
N ALA A 36 14.42 1.07 -10.99
CA ALA A 36 15.68 1.52 -11.57
C ALA A 36 16.43 0.38 -12.26
N GLU A 37 16.57 -0.77 -11.60
CA GLU A 37 17.31 -1.92 -12.12
C GLU A 37 16.66 -2.52 -13.38
N LYS A 38 15.34 -2.70 -13.36
CA LYS A 38 14.61 -3.34 -14.47
C LYS A 38 14.13 -2.34 -15.52
N GLY A 39 14.35 -1.04 -15.34
CA GLY A 39 13.83 0.02 -16.21
C GLY A 39 12.30 0.00 -16.37
N MET A 40 11.59 -0.60 -15.41
CA MET A 40 10.15 -0.85 -15.51
C MET A 40 9.37 0.42 -15.18
N LYS A 41 8.63 0.94 -16.17
CA LYS A 41 7.72 2.08 -16.01
C LYS A 41 6.34 1.68 -15.48
N SER A 42 5.97 0.40 -15.60
CA SER A 42 4.67 -0.12 -15.17
C SER A 42 4.68 -0.46 -13.68
N SER A 43 3.93 0.30 -12.87
CA SER A 43 3.75 0.01 -11.44
C SER A 43 3.23 -1.40 -11.16
N ALA A 44 2.39 -1.96 -12.04
CA ALA A 44 1.88 -3.32 -11.88
C ALA A 44 3.00 -4.36 -11.98
N ALA A 45 3.89 -4.21 -12.97
CA ALA A 45 5.03 -5.11 -13.16
C ALA A 45 6.04 -4.99 -12.01
N VAL A 46 6.33 -3.77 -11.55
CA VAL A 46 7.22 -3.55 -10.41
C VAL A 46 6.64 -4.16 -9.14
N ASN A 47 5.35 -3.93 -8.85
CA ASN A 47 4.72 -4.50 -7.66
C ASN A 47 4.67 -6.04 -7.70
N ALA A 48 4.47 -6.64 -8.88
CA ALA A 48 4.53 -8.08 -9.05
C ALA A 48 5.94 -8.63 -8.75
N ALA A 49 6.99 -7.98 -9.28
CA ALA A 49 8.38 -8.38 -9.03
C ALA A 49 8.75 -8.24 -7.55
N VAL A 50 8.36 -7.14 -6.88
CA VAL A 50 8.60 -6.97 -5.45
C VAL A 50 7.82 -7.98 -4.61
N GLY A 51 6.60 -8.33 -5.02
CA GLY A 51 5.83 -9.40 -4.38
C GLY A 51 6.53 -10.76 -4.45
N GLN A 52 7.15 -11.09 -5.59
CA GLN A 52 7.97 -12.28 -5.71
C GLN A 52 9.19 -12.23 -4.78
N MET A 53 9.90 -11.11 -4.74
CA MET A 53 11.05 -10.93 -3.85
C MET A 53 10.68 -11.11 -2.38
N TRP A 54 9.55 -10.55 -1.94
CA TRP A 54 9.06 -10.71 -0.57
C TRP A 54 8.84 -12.19 -0.21
N ASN A 55 8.22 -12.97 -1.10
CA ASN A 55 7.99 -14.39 -0.87
C ASN A 55 9.30 -15.21 -0.88
N SER A 56 10.36 -14.70 -1.50
CA SER A 56 11.68 -15.32 -1.51
C SER A 56 12.54 -14.98 -0.28
N LEU A 57 12.17 -13.97 0.51
CA LEU A 57 12.88 -13.62 1.75
C LEU A 57 12.77 -14.71 2.81
N SER A 58 13.82 -14.87 3.61
CA SER A 58 13.77 -15.76 4.77
C SER A 58 12.81 -15.23 5.85
N LYS A 59 12.46 -16.09 6.81
CA LYS A 59 11.59 -15.68 7.92
C LYS A 59 12.25 -14.61 8.79
N GLU A 60 13.56 -14.67 8.94
CA GLU A 60 14.36 -13.71 9.71
C GLU A 60 14.38 -12.34 9.03
N GLU A 61 14.53 -12.32 7.70
CA GLU A 61 14.46 -11.08 6.92
C GLU A 61 13.06 -10.47 6.97
N GLN A 62 12.01 -11.29 6.84
CA GLN A 62 10.63 -10.83 6.98
C GLN A 62 10.34 -10.34 8.41
N ALA A 63 10.89 -11.00 9.44
CA ALA A 63 10.67 -10.66 10.84
C ALA A 63 11.02 -9.20 11.15
N LYS A 64 12.14 -8.70 10.59
CA LYS A 64 12.50 -7.28 10.69
C LYS A 64 11.37 -6.35 10.26
N TYR A 65 10.76 -6.62 9.10
CA TYR A 65 9.67 -5.78 8.60
C TYR A 65 8.36 -5.96 9.39
N TYR A 66 8.13 -7.14 9.97
CA TYR A 66 7.02 -7.35 10.89
C TYR A 66 7.19 -6.54 12.19
N GLU A 67 8.39 -6.49 12.75
CA GLU A 67 8.69 -5.68 13.93
C GLU A 67 8.51 -4.17 13.66
N GLU A 68 8.98 -3.68 12.52
CA GLU A 68 8.77 -2.29 12.08
C GLU A 68 7.29 -1.98 11.85
N ALA A 69 6.54 -2.89 11.21
CA ALA A 69 5.11 -2.73 11.01
C ALA A 69 4.33 -2.68 12.34
N GLU A 70 4.71 -3.52 13.30
CA GLU A 70 4.14 -3.49 14.64
C GLU A 70 4.49 -2.19 15.39
N ALA A 71 5.71 -1.66 15.20
CA ALA A 71 6.08 -0.35 15.74
C ALA A 71 5.24 0.78 15.12
N GLU A 72 5.06 0.81 13.79
CA GLU A 72 4.17 1.78 13.12
C GLU A 72 2.72 1.66 13.59
N ARG A 73 2.23 0.43 13.75
CA ARG A 73 0.88 0.17 14.25
C ARG A 73 0.71 0.71 15.68
N ARG A 74 1.67 0.46 16.57
CA ARG A 74 1.65 0.99 17.95
C ARG A 74 1.69 2.51 17.95
N LEU A 75 2.59 3.11 17.18
CA LEU A 75 2.70 4.56 17.07
C LEU A 75 1.40 5.18 16.53
N HIS A 76 0.78 4.56 15.52
CA HIS A 76 -0.48 5.03 14.97
C HIS A 76 -1.60 5.00 16.00
N VAL A 77 -1.72 3.92 16.79
CA VAL A 77 -2.72 3.84 17.87
C VAL A 77 -2.47 4.90 18.94
N GLN A 78 -1.21 5.23 19.24
CA GLN A 78 -0.88 6.29 20.20
C GLN A 78 -1.21 7.69 19.68
N LEU A 79 -0.93 7.96 18.39
CA LEU A 79 -1.19 9.27 17.77
C LEU A 79 -2.68 9.48 17.47
N TYR A 80 -3.41 8.41 17.17
CA TYR A 80 -4.80 8.44 16.77
C TYR A 80 -5.63 7.37 17.52
N PRO A 81 -5.85 7.54 18.84
CA PRO A 81 -6.57 6.56 19.65
C PRO A 81 -8.02 6.35 19.20
N GLU A 82 -8.66 7.40 18.67
CA GLU A 82 -10.04 7.37 18.18
C GLU A 82 -10.16 6.89 16.72
N TRP A 83 -9.04 6.58 16.05
CA TRP A 83 -9.07 6.18 14.65
C TRP A 83 -9.45 4.72 14.48
N SER A 84 -10.42 4.46 13.59
CA SER A 84 -10.77 3.11 13.16
C SER A 84 -10.49 2.90 11.69
N SER A 85 -10.01 1.71 11.34
CA SER A 85 -9.85 1.35 9.93
C SER A 85 -11.17 1.33 9.16
N ALA A 86 -12.30 1.22 9.86
CA ALA A 86 -13.66 1.29 9.32
C ALA A 86 -13.98 2.66 8.72
N ASP A 87 -13.44 3.74 9.29
CA ASP A 87 -13.63 5.12 8.83
C ASP A 87 -13.10 5.30 7.40
N ASN A 88 -12.14 4.46 7.00
CA ASN A 88 -11.52 4.49 5.67
C ASN A 88 -12.21 3.58 4.64
N TYR A 89 -13.17 2.73 5.02
CA TYR A 89 -13.92 1.88 4.10
C TYR A 89 -15.23 2.56 3.66
N GLY A 90 -15.15 3.73 3.02
CA GLY A 90 -16.25 4.25 2.20
C GLY A 90 -16.65 3.24 1.11
N LYS A 91 -17.93 3.20 0.72
CA LYS A 91 -18.52 2.25 -0.24
C LYS A 91 -17.63 2.11 -1.49
N LYS A 92 -16.83 1.04 -1.57
CA LYS A 92 -15.98 0.76 -2.74
C LYS A 92 -16.87 0.65 -3.98
N ARG A 93 -16.68 1.55 -4.95
CA ARG A 93 -17.29 1.39 -6.28
C ARG A 93 -16.76 0.09 -6.88
N LYS A 94 -17.66 -0.84 -7.22
CA LYS A 94 -17.32 -2.09 -7.92
C LYS A 94 -16.59 -1.72 -9.20
N ARG A 95 -15.40 -2.27 -9.39
CA ARG A 95 -14.65 -2.16 -10.64
C ARG A 95 -15.46 -2.93 -11.69
N THR A 96 -16.19 -2.22 -12.56
CA THR A 96 -16.89 -2.84 -13.68
C THR A 96 -15.82 -3.40 -14.62
N GLU A 97 -15.73 -4.72 -14.67
CA GLU A 97 -14.93 -5.44 -15.64
C GLU A 97 -15.69 -5.37 -16.96
N SER A 98 -15.30 -4.44 -17.82
CA SER A 98 -15.80 -4.38 -19.20
C SER A 98 -15.16 -5.54 -19.95
N THR A 99 -15.81 -6.71 -19.92
CA THR A 99 -15.55 -7.78 -20.89
C THR A 99 -16.01 -7.29 -22.25
N ASP A 100 -15.07 -6.77 -23.02
CA ASP A 100 -15.19 -6.58 -24.46
C ASP A 100 -15.07 -7.97 -25.10
N SER A 101 -16.21 -8.61 -25.33
CA SER A 101 -16.30 -9.80 -26.19
C SER A 101 -16.61 -9.32 -27.60
N MET A 102 -15.65 -9.51 -28.51
CA MET A 102 -15.84 -9.54 -29.96
C MET A 102 -16.80 -10.65 -30.38
#